data_AF-C4J7K3-F1
#
_entry.id   AF-C4J7K3-F1
#
_cell.length_a   1.000
_cell.length_b   1.000
_cell.length_c   1.000
_cell.angle_alpha   90.00
_cell.angle_beta   90.00
_cell.angle_gamma   90.00
#
_symmetry.space_group_name_H-M   'P 1'
#
loop_
_entity.id
_entity.type
_entity.pdbx_description
1 polymer ?
#
loop_
_entity_poly.entity_id
_entity_poly.type
_entity_poly.pdbx_seq_one_letter_code
_entity_poly.pdbx_strand_id
1 'polypeptide(L)' 'MRGILPKYFSSEWSFAQFHLPEVTRYIVAFGAQNTVMMVGLDGSFYRCSFDQANGGQMLQREHFRFLKSDSPPFRTAAA' A
#
# COMPACT_ATOMS: atom_id res chain seq x y z
N MET A 1 -24.51 -12.22 -15.78
CA MET A 1 -25.25 -10.94 -15.71
C MET A 1 -24.28 -9.77 -15.84
N ARG A 2 -24.02 -9.27 -17.06
CA ARG A 2 -23.20 -8.06 -17.31
C ARG A 2 -24.04 -7.05 -18.11
N GLY A 3 -25.11 -6.52 -17.50
CA GLY A 3 -26.05 -5.67 -18.25
C GLY A 3 -26.95 -4.73 -17.45
N ILE A 4 -26.84 -4.70 -16.11
CA ILE A 4 -27.74 -3.89 -15.26
C ILE A 4 -26.96 -2.88 -14.41
N LEU A 5 -25.63 -3.06 -14.30
CA LEU A 5 -24.79 -2.22 -13.46
C LEU A 5 -24.09 -1.18 -14.34
N PRO A 6 -24.16 0.12 -14.00
CA PRO A 6 -23.41 1.15 -14.71
C PRO A 6 -21.92 0.78 -14.79
N LYS A 7 -21.27 1.07 -15.91
CA LYS A 7 -19.87 0.65 -16.15
C LYS A 7 -18.91 1.02 -15.02
N TYR A 8 -19.15 2.14 -14.32
CA TYR A 8 -18.36 2.59 -13.17
C TYR A 8 -18.44 1.67 -11.94
N PHE A 9 -19.44 0.80 -11.84
CA PHE A 9 -19.54 -0.21 -10.78
C PHE A 9 -18.66 -1.44 -11.04
N SER A 10 -18.31 -1.69 -12.31
CA SER A 10 -17.39 -2.76 -12.73
C SER A 10 -15.98 -2.25 -13.08
N SER A 11 -15.81 -0.94 -13.20
CA SER A 11 -14.50 -0.31 -13.34
C SER A 11 -13.80 -0.33 -11.99
N GLU A 12 -12.55 -0.74 -11.95
CA GLU A 12 -11.68 -0.49 -10.81
C GLU A 12 -11.51 1.02 -10.65
N TRP A 13 -11.75 1.55 -9.44
CA TRP A 13 -11.78 3.00 -9.17
C TRP A 13 -10.40 3.65 -9.10
N SER A 14 -9.36 2.94 -9.52
CA SER A 14 -7.99 3.45 -9.50
C SER A 14 -7.27 3.04 -10.77
N PHE A 15 -6.41 3.93 -11.28
CA PHE A 15 -5.52 3.62 -12.39
C PHE A 15 -4.51 2.56 -11.99
N ALA A 16 -3.94 2.66 -10.79
CA ALA A 16 -3.04 1.67 -10.21
C ALA A 16 -3.24 1.59 -8.69
N GLN A 17 -2.97 0.42 -8.08
CA GLN A 17 -3.23 0.15 -6.68
C GLN A 17 -2.14 -0.68 -6.01
N PHE A 18 -1.91 -0.44 -4.71
CA PHE A 18 -1.04 -1.24 -3.86
C PHE A 18 -1.73 -1.48 -2.52
N HIS A 19 -1.76 -2.75 -2.07
CA HIS A 19 -2.34 -3.11 -0.78
C HIS A 19 -1.25 -3.17 0.27
N LEU A 20 -1.33 -2.27 1.26
CA LEU A 20 -0.44 -2.26 2.40
C LEU A 20 -0.78 -3.41 3.36
N PRO A 21 0.22 -4.14 3.88
CA PRO A 21 -0.02 -5.24 4.80
C PRO A 21 -0.29 -4.78 6.25
N GLU A 22 0.21 -3.62 6.68
CA GLU A 22 -0.02 -3.14 8.05
C GLU A 22 -1.24 -2.24 8.20
N VAL A 23 -1.85 -2.32 9.39
CA VAL A 23 -2.96 -1.45 9.81
C VAL A 23 -2.38 -0.30 10.62
N THR A 24 -1.83 0.70 9.92
CA THR A 24 -1.34 1.95 10.52
C THR A 24 -1.73 3.15 9.65
N ARG A 25 -1.47 4.37 10.14
CA ARG A 25 -1.64 5.58 9.33
C ARG A 25 -0.40 5.81 8.49
N TYR A 26 -0.61 6.20 7.23
CA TYR A 26 0.46 6.48 6.29
C TYR A 26 0.37 7.92 5.77
N ILE A 27 1.53 8.45 5.41
CA ILE A 27 1.67 9.60 4.51
C ILE A 27 2.17 9.05 3.18
N VAL A 28 1.61 9.54 2.08
CA VAL A 28 1.89 9.04 0.72
C VAL A 28 2.28 10.20 -0.18
N ALA A 29 3.26 9.98 -1.05
CA ALA A 29 3.71 10.96 -2.04
C ALA A 29 4.12 10.28 -3.35
N PHE A 30 4.09 11.04 -4.44
CA PHE A 30 4.66 10.60 -5.71
C PHE A 30 6.18 10.83 -5.72
N GLY A 31 6.92 9.80 -6.12
CA GLY A 31 8.36 9.86 -6.33
C GLY A 31 8.72 10.04 -7.82
N ALA A 32 10.01 10.05 -8.10
CA ALA A 32 10.50 9.98 -9.48
C ALA A 32 10.24 8.58 -10.09
N GLN A 33 10.34 8.46 -11.41
CA GLN A 33 10.30 7.18 -12.14
C GLN A 33 9.00 6.36 -11.94
N ASN A 34 7.84 7.02 -11.96
CA ASN A 34 6.53 6.36 -11.80
C ASN A 34 6.43 5.55 -10.50
N THR A 35 6.87 6.15 -9.39
CA THR A 35 6.81 5.54 -8.07
C THR A 35 5.88 6.29 -7.13
N VAL A 36 5.33 5.54 -6.18
CA VAL A 36 4.61 6.04 -5.01
C VAL A 36 5.41 5.61 -3.79
N MET A 37 5.68 6.56 -2.90
CA MET A 37 6.38 6.35 -1.63
C MET A 37 5.40 6.50 -0.48
N MET A 38 5.46 5.60 0.50
CA MET A 38 4.58 5.61 1.66
C MET A 38 5.40 5.44 2.94
N VAL A 39 5.09 6.26 3.94
CA VAL A 39 5.71 6.20 5.27
C VAL A 39 4.61 5.96 6.31
N GLY A 40 4.70 4.84 7.03
CA GLY A 40 3.80 4.47 8.11
C GLY A 40 4.25 5.02 9.46
N LEU A 41 3.30 5.31 10.35
CA LEU A 41 3.61 5.74 11.73
C LEU A 41 4.40 4.71 12.55
N ASP A 42 4.37 3.45 12.13
CA ASP A 42 5.12 2.35 12.74
C ASP A 42 6.57 2.26 12.24
N GLY A 43 7.00 3.23 11.44
CA GLY A 43 8.33 3.31 10.86
C GLY A 43 8.51 2.47 9.60
N SER A 44 7.44 1.91 9.03
CA SER A 44 7.50 1.23 7.74
C SER A 44 7.67 2.25 6.60
N PHE A 45 8.55 1.93 5.66
CA PHE A 45 8.72 2.67 4.41
C PHE A 45 8.46 1.73 3.25
N TYR A 46 7.67 2.18 2.29
CA TYR A 46 7.40 1.47 1.04
C TYR A 46 7.72 2.37 -0.16
N ARG A 47 8.37 1.80 -1.17
CA ARG A 47 8.45 2.38 -2.52
C ARG A 47 7.86 1.42 -3.52
N CYS A 48 6.79 1.82 -4.18
CA CYS A 48 6.10 1.01 -5.18
C CYS A 48 6.20 1.67 -6.55
N SER A 49 6.40 0.90 -7.62
CA SER A 49 6.31 1.41 -9.01
C SER A 49 4.99 1.00 -9.64
N PHE A 50 4.41 1.86 -10.47
CA PHE A 50 3.24 1.55 -11.28
C PHE A 50 3.58 1.55 -12.78
N ASP A 51 2.88 0.74 -13.57
CA ASP A 51 2.95 0.78 -15.03
C ASP A 51 2.20 2.03 -15.51
N GLN A 52 2.90 2.97 -16.16
CA GLN A 52 2.31 4.21 -16.65
C GLN A 52 1.38 4.01 -17.86
N ALA A 53 1.56 2.93 -18.63
CA ALA A 53 0.73 2.65 -19.80
C ALA A 53 -0.54 1.89 -19.40
N ASN A 54 -0.40 0.85 -18.56
CA ASN A 54 -1.50 -0.09 -18.28
C ASN A 54 -2.05 0.02 -16.85
N GLY A 55 -1.35 0.69 -15.94
CA GLY A 55 -1.76 0.81 -14.54
C GLY A 55 -1.79 -0.54 -13.81
N GLY A 56 -2.84 -0.78 -13.03
CA GLY A 56 -3.09 -2.03 -12.33
C GLY A 56 -2.33 -2.20 -11.01
N GLN A 57 -2.00 -3.45 -10.67
CA GLN A 57 -1.31 -3.76 -9.42
C GLN A 57 0.13 -3.21 -9.44
N MET A 58 0.46 -2.35 -8.47
CA MET A 58 1.81 -1.80 -8.34
C MET A 58 2.78 -2.86 -7.81
N LEU A 59 4.07 -2.70 -8.17
CA LEU A 59 5.16 -3.56 -7.73
C LEU A 59 5.95 -2.88 -6.60
N GLN A 60 6.09 -3.57 -5.47
CA GLN A 60 6.99 -3.13 -4.40
C GLN A 60 8.45 -3.20 -4.89
N ARG A 61 9.16 -2.08 -4.80
CA ARG A 61 10.59 -1.96 -5.10
C ARG A 61 11.44 -2.00 -3.84
N GLU A 62 11.00 -1.30 -2.81
CA GLU A 62 11.70 -1.25 -1.52
C GLU A 62 10.71 -1.35 -0.38
N HIS A 63 11.17 -2.00 0.70
CA HIS A 63 10.52 -2.01 1.99
C HIS A 63 11.57 -2.09 3.09
N PHE A 64 11.48 -1.20 4.08
CA PHE A 64 12.30 -1.28 5.28
C PHE A 64 11.59 -0.60 6.46
N ARG A 65 11.96 -1.00 7.68
CA ARG A 65 11.48 -0.38 8.92
C ARG A 65 12.62 0.35 9.60
N PHE A 66 12.46 1.65 9.83
CA PHE A 66 13.51 2.50 10.41
C PHE A 66 13.32 2.76 11.92
N LEU A 67 12.17 2.41 12.50
CA LEU A 67 11.95 2.42 13.95
C LEU A 67 12.23 1.02 14.52
N LYS A 68 13.02 0.95 15.59
CA LYS A 68 13.16 -0.28 16.38
C LYS A 68 11.92 -0.42 17.25
N SER A 69 11.37 -1.63 17.35
CA SER A 69 10.30 -1.92 18.29
C SER A 69 10.87 -1.89 19.71
N ASP A 70 10.70 -0.77 20.42
CA ASP A 70 11.09 -0.63 21.83
C ASP A 70 10.17 -1.40 22.79
N SER A 71 9.07 -1.98 22.29
CA SER A 71 8.22 -2.88 23.06
C SER A 71 8.55 -4.35 22.76
N PRO A 72 8.85 -5.20 23.77
CA PRO A 72 8.83 -6.64 23.57
C PRO A 72 7.47 -7.06 22.99
N PRO A 73 7.41 -8.13 22.18
CA PRO A 73 6.14 -8.63 21.65
C PRO A 73 5.18 -8.78 22.83
N PHE A 74 3.97 -8.23 22.71
CA PHE A 74 2.92 -8.40 23.69
C PHE A 74 2.74 -9.90 23.87
N ARG A 75 3.32 -10.43 24.96
CA ARG A 75 3.09 -11.81 25.35
C ARG A 75 1.61 -11.85 25.69
N THR A 76 0.83 -12.47 24.82
CA THR A 76 -0.51 -12.92 25.17
C THR A 76 -0.36 -13.75 26.42
N ALA A 77 -0.66 -13.18 27.59
CA ALA A 77 -0.82 -13.96 28.79
C ALA A 77 -2.04 -14.83 28.53
N ALA A 78 -1.79 -16.11 28.25
CA ALA A 78 -2.83 -17.12 28.28
C ALA A 78 -3.41 -17.12 29.71
N ALA A 79 -4.70 -16.83 29.81
CA ALA A 79 -5.52 -17.15 30.97
C ALA A 79 -6.07 -18.58 30.80
#